data_AF-W1PEU4-F1
#
_entry.id   AF-W1PEU4-F1
#
_cell.length_a   1.000
_cell.length_b   1.000
_cell.length_c   1.000
_cell.angle_alpha   90.00
_cell.angle_beta   90.00
_cell.angle_gamma   90.00
#
_symmetry.space_group_name_H-M   'P 1'
#
loop_
_entity.id
_entity.type
_entity.pdbx_description
1 polymer ?
#
loop_
_entity_poly.entity_id
_entity_poly.type
_entity_poly.pdbx_seq_one_letter_code
_entity_poly.pdbx_strand_id
1 'polypeptide(L)'
;MVKPPSRAVVKGVSKKLLSELLVCPLSKQPLRECGESNALISDALGVSYPVVNGIPHLVPKDGKLLDTHNDVESDDLSTSAVLNHKVQDDH
;
A
#
# COMPACT_ATOMS: atom_id res chain seq x y z
N MET A 1 -10.09 17.37 54.83
CA MET A 1 -10.59 17.63 53.47
C MET A 1 -9.40 17.73 52.52
N VAL A 2 -8.88 16.60 52.03
CA VAL A 2 -7.80 16.61 51.03
C VAL A 2 -8.41 16.77 49.65
N LYS A 3 -8.12 17.88 48.96
CA LYS A 3 -8.56 18.11 47.58
C LYS A 3 -7.83 17.10 46.67
N PRO A 4 -8.54 16.32 45.84
CA PRO A 4 -7.89 15.43 44.88
C PRO A 4 -7.11 16.23 43.83
N PRO A 5 -5.95 15.75 43.35
CA PRO A 5 -5.21 16.42 42.30
C PRO A 5 -6.03 16.44 41.02
N SER A 6 -6.18 17.64 40.43
CA SER A 6 -6.80 17.85 39.13
C SER A 6 -6.08 17.02 38.07
N ARG A 7 -6.78 16.03 37.50
CA ARG A 7 -6.34 15.21 36.36
C ARG A 7 -5.70 16.11 35.30
N ALA A 8 -4.39 15.97 35.08
CA ALA A 8 -3.72 16.60 33.95
C ALA A 8 -4.31 16.01 32.67
N VAL A 9 -5.00 16.83 31.88
CA VAL A 9 -5.43 16.46 30.53
C VAL A 9 -4.18 16.47 29.66
N VAL A 10 -3.72 15.27 29.26
CA VAL A 10 -2.67 15.15 28.24
C VAL A 10 -3.22 15.69 26.93
N LYS A 11 -2.59 16.72 26.36
CA LYS A 11 -2.93 17.20 25.01
C LYS A 11 -2.59 16.10 24.02
N GLY A 12 -3.61 15.56 23.37
CA GLY A 12 -3.48 14.49 22.37
C GLY A 12 -2.70 14.93 21.14
N VAL A 13 -2.08 13.96 20.47
CA VAL A 13 -1.36 14.17 19.20
C VAL A 13 -2.38 14.35 18.06
N SER A 14 -2.21 15.38 17.24
CA SER A 14 -3.11 15.68 16.12
C SER A 14 -2.92 14.66 14.99
N LYS A 15 -4.02 14.11 14.43
CA LYS A 15 -3.99 13.15 13.30
C LYS A 15 -3.10 13.63 12.14
N LYS A 16 -3.19 14.92 11.79
CA LYS A 16 -2.42 15.55 10.72
C LYS A 16 -0.91 15.54 10.96
N LEU A 17 -0.46 15.70 12.21
CA LEU A 17 0.97 15.67 12.53
C LEU A 17 1.53 14.24 12.39
N LEU A 18 0.73 13.23 12.73
CA LEU A 18 1.13 11.84 12.59
C LEU A 18 1.23 11.42 11.12
N SER A 19 0.29 11.83 10.25
CA SER A 19 0.36 11.53 8.81
C SER A 19 1.59 12.11 8.14
N GLU A 20 2.01 13.31 8.51
CA GLU A 20 3.23 13.97 7.99
C GLU A 20 4.53 13.30 8.45
N LEU A 21 4.51 12.55 9.55
CA LEU A 21 5.69 11.82 10.09
C LEU A 21 5.76 10.35 9.64
N LEU A 22 4.67 9.80 9.12
CA LEU A 22 4.59 8.38 8.75
C LEU A 22 5.40 8.11 7.47
N VAL A 23 6.28 7.12 7.57
CA VAL A 23 7.13 6.67 6.46
C VAL A 23 6.87 5.20 6.13
N CYS A 24 7.10 4.83 4.87
CA CYS A 24 7.02 3.46 4.41
C CYS A 24 8.09 2.60 5.13
N PRO A 25 7.73 1.42 5.67
CA PRO A 25 8.68 0.56 6.39
C PRO A 25 9.80 0.04 5.49
N LEU A 26 9.58 0.00 4.16
CA LEU A 26 10.54 -0.48 3.16
C LEU A 26 11.38 0.65 2.57
N SER A 27 10.75 1.64 1.91
CA SER A 27 11.46 2.69 1.18
C SER A 27 11.92 3.87 2.04
N LYS A 28 11.42 3.97 3.28
CA LYS A 28 11.64 5.11 4.19
C LYS A 28 11.15 6.46 3.64
N GLN A 29 10.37 6.44 2.57
CA GLN A 29 9.74 7.63 2.00
C GLN A 29 8.41 7.94 2.71
N PRO A 30 7.96 9.21 2.69
CA PRO A 30 6.66 9.59 3.25
C PRO A 30 5.50 8.77 2.66
N LEU A 31 4.46 8.56 3.47
CA LEU A 31 3.22 7.92 3.05
C LEU A 31 2.11 8.94 2.82
N ARG A 32 1.21 8.66 1.88
CA ARG A 32 0.03 9.50 1.59
C ARG A 32 -1.25 8.78 2.03
N GLU A 33 -2.17 9.49 2.67
CA GLU A 33 -3.51 8.94 2.94
C GLU A 33 -4.29 8.76 1.62
N CYS A 34 -4.91 7.60 1.44
CA CYS A 34 -5.87 7.39 0.37
C CYS A 34 -7.21 8.05 0.76
N GLY A 35 -7.78 8.87 -0.12
CA GLY A 35 -9.08 9.52 0.13
C GLY A 35 -10.27 8.58 0.02
N GLU A 36 -10.12 7.48 -0.73
CA GLU A 36 -11.18 6.53 -1.05
C GLU A 36 -11.16 5.31 -0.13
N SER A 37 -9.99 4.95 0.40
CA SER A 37 -9.79 3.82 1.29
C SER A 37 -9.07 4.24 2.57
N ASN A 38 -9.36 3.58 3.70
CA ASN A 38 -8.67 3.85 4.95
C ASN A 38 -7.30 3.16 4.97
N ALA A 39 -6.41 3.66 4.09
CA ALA A 39 -5.10 3.09 3.82
C ALA A 39 -4.06 4.20 3.56
N LEU A 40 -2.80 3.84 3.78
CA LEU A 40 -1.63 4.65 3.51
C LEU A 40 -0.91 4.11 2.27
N ILE A 41 -0.67 4.98 1.30
CA ILE A 41 -0.05 4.63 0.02
C ILE A 41 1.41 5.06 0.04
N SER A 42 2.28 4.15 -0.41
CA SER A 42 3.66 4.47 -0.78
C SER A 42 3.73 4.61 -2.30
N ASP A 43 3.73 5.85 -2.79
CA ASP A 43 3.82 6.12 -4.23
C ASP A 43 5.16 5.61 -4.82
N ALA A 44 6.23 5.57 -4.01
CA ALA A 44 7.55 5.09 -4.43
C ALA A 44 7.61 3.59 -4.78
N LEU A 45 6.75 2.77 -4.16
CA LEU A 45 6.73 1.31 -4.37
C LEU A 45 5.39 0.82 -4.94
N GLY A 46 4.40 1.71 -5.11
CA GLY A 46 3.05 1.34 -5.50
C GLY A 46 2.41 0.36 -4.52
N VAL A 47 2.64 0.50 -3.21
CA VAL A 47 2.04 -0.38 -2.19
C VAL A 47 1.12 0.39 -1.26
N SER A 48 0.10 -0.28 -0.74
CA SER A 48 -0.82 0.24 0.27
C SER A 48 -0.72 -0.54 1.58
N TYR A 49 -0.85 0.18 2.69
CA TYR A 49 -0.90 -0.36 4.04
C TYR A 49 -2.25 0.00 4.69
N PRO A 50 -2.95 -0.96 5.31
CA PRO A 50 -4.25 -0.68 5.91
C PRO A 50 -4.12 0.11 7.20
N VAL A 51 -5.16 0.89 7.51
CA VAL A 51 -5.35 1.49 8.84
C VAL A 51 -6.47 0.73 9.54
N VAL A 52 -6.15 0.08 10.66
CA VAL A 52 -7.10 -0.76 11.41
C VAL A 52 -7.39 -0.08 12.74
N ASN A 53 -8.67 0.19 13.03
CA ASN A 53 -9.11 0.91 14.24
C ASN A 53 -8.43 2.29 14.44
N GLY A 54 -8.11 2.98 13.34
CA GLY A 54 -7.39 4.26 13.37
C GLY A 54 -5.88 4.14 13.61
N ILE A 55 -5.34 2.92 13.64
CA ILE A 55 -3.90 2.65 13.82
C ILE A 55 -3.29 2.21 12.47
N PRO A 56 -2.27 2.91 11.96
CA PRO A 56 -1.51 2.48 10.78
C PRO A 56 -0.86 1.12 10.98
N HIS A 57 -1.14 0.16 10.09
CA HIS A 57 -0.52 -1.16 10.12
C HIS A 57 0.65 -1.24 9.12
N LEU A 58 1.81 -0.70 9.52
CA LEU A 58 3.02 -0.59 8.69
C LEU A 58 3.94 -1.81 8.81
N VAL A 59 3.37 -3.01 8.70
CA VAL A 59 4.12 -4.26 8.66
C VAL A 59 4.45 -4.58 7.20
N PRO A 60 5.72 -4.85 6.83
CA PRO A 60 6.09 -5.16 5.45
C PRO A 60 5.25 -6.24 4.77
N LYS A 61 4.79 -7.25 5.54
CA LYS A 61 3.98 -8.36 5.04
C LYS A 61 2.54 -7.97 4.71
N ASP A 62 2.03 -6.89 5.28
CA ASP A 62 0.66 -6.42 5.07
C ASP A 62 0.56 -5.39 3.94
N GLY A 63 1.71 -5.02 3.36
CA GLY A 63 1.78 -4.17 2.18
C GLY A 63 1.14 -4.88 0.97
N LYS A 64 0.12 -4.28 0.38
CA LYS A 64 -0.52 -4.79 -0.83
C LYS A 64 -0.10 -3.96 -2.02
N LEU A 65 0.34 -4.60 -3.10
CA LEU A 65 0.57 -3.93 -4.37
C LEU A 65 -0.74 -3.28 -4.83
N LEU A 66 -0.62 -2.03 -5.23
CA LEU A 66 -1.64 -1.35 -5.98
C LEU A 66 -1.48 -1.80 -7.43
N ASP A 67 -2.57 -2.20 -8.06
CA ASP A 67 -2.62 -2.37 -9.51
C ASP A 67 -2.55 -0.98 -10.14
N THR A 68 -1.37 -0.38 -10.13
CA THR A 68 -1.02 0.60 -11.14
C THR A 68 -0.71 -0.24 -12.36
N HIS A 69 -1.58 -0.20 -13.37
CA HIS A 69 -1.22 -0.58 -14.73
C HIS A 69 0.01 0.25 -15.14
N ASN A 70 1.19 -0.20 -14.72
CA ASN A 70 2.39 0.09 -15.45
C ASN A 70 2.28 -0.87 -16.62
N ASP A 71 1.60 -0.38 -17.67
CA ASP A 71 1.83 -0.83 -19.02
C ASP A 71 3.29 -0.48 -19.34
N VAL A 72 4.22 -1.21 -18.72
CA VAL A 72 5.51 -1.44 -19.34
C VAL A 72 5.17 -2.43 -20.43
N GLU A 73 4.67 -1.86 -21.53
CA GLU A 73 4.75 -2.41 -22.87
C GLU A 73 6.20 -2.88 -22.99
N SER A 74 6.39 -4.17 -22.71
CA SER A 74 7.65 -4.84 -22.94
C SER A 74 7.67 -5.08 -24.43
N ASP A 75 8.07 -4.04 -25.17
CA ASP A 75 8.57 -4.19 -26.52
C ASP A 75 9.67 -5.25 -26.51
N ASP A 76 9.60 -6.15 -27.50
CA ASP A 76 10.48 -7.29 -27.77
C ASP A 76 10.26 -8.59 -26.96
N LEU A 77 9.18 -9.32 -27.28
CA LEU A 77 9.35 -10.54 -28.11
C LEU A 77 8.03 -10.97 -28.77
N SER A 78 7.71 -10.35 -29.91
CA SER A 78 6.92 -11.03 -30.94
C SER A 78 7.89 -11.71 -31.90
N THR A 79 7.91 -13.03 -31.93
CA THR A 79 8.18 -13.76 -33.18
C THR A 79 7.18 -14.88 -33.32
N SER A 80 6.16 -14.55 -34.12
CA SER A 80 5.45 -15.39 -35.07
C SER A 80 4.67 -16.59 -34.52
N ALA A 81 3.35 -16.42 -34.56
CA ALA A 81 2.46 -17.47 -35.03
C ALA A 81 3.04 -18.17 -36.28
N VAL A 82 3.30 -19.48 -36.18
CA VAL A 82 3.37 -20.40 -37.32
C VAL A 82 2.48 -21.61 -37.04
N LEU A 83 1.27 -21.51 -37.62
CA LEU A 83 0.50 -22.55 -38.30
C LEU A 83 0.30 -23.91 -37.61
N ASN A 84 -0.98 -24.15 -37.30
CA ASN A 84 -1.67 -25.43 -37.19
C ASN A 84 -1.05 -26.57 -38.02
N HIS A 85 -0.85 -27.73 -37.39
CA HIS A 85 -1.19 -29.01 -38.02
C HIS A 85 -1.95 -29.89 -37.05
N LYS A 86 -3.20 -30.14 -37.42
CA LYS A 86 -4.05 -31.18 -36.84
C LYS A 86 -3.43 -32.53 -37.19
N VAL A 87 -2.91 -33.24 -36.19
CA VAL A 87 -2.56 -34.66 -36.35
C VAL A 87 -3.84 -35.45 -36.14
N GLN A 88 -4.19 -36.21 -37.17
CA GLN A 88 -5.28 -37.16 -37.20
C GLN A 88 -4.71 -38.50 -36.75
N ASP A 89 -5.17 -39.02 -35.62
CA ASP A 89 -4.86 -40.39 -35.20
C ASP A 89 -5.93 -41.33 -35.79
N ASP A 90 -5.60 -41.92 -36.94
CA ASP A 90 -6.21 -43.13 -37.49
C ASP A 90 -5.30 -44.32 -37.14
N HIS A 91 -5.71 -45.16 -36.18
CA HIS A 91 -5.71 -46.64 -36.30
C HIS A 91 -6.52 -47.29 -35.17
#